data_AF-A0A8B6Y1Q9-F1
#
_entry.id   AF-A0A8B6Y1Q9-F1
#
_cell.length_a   1.000
_cell.length_b   1.000
_cell.length_c   1.000
_cell.angle_alpha   90.00
_cell.angle_beta   90.00
_cell.angle_gamma   90.00
#
_symmetry.space_group_name_H-M   'P 1'
#
loop_
_entity.id
_entity.type
_entity.pdbx_description
1 polymer ?
#
loop_
_entity_poly.entity_id
_entity_poly.type
_entity_poly.pdbx_seq_one_letter_code
_entity_poly.pdbx_strand_id
1 'polypeptide(L)'
;MNNGETVPRSWLVHSVKSDKIFCFCCKLFETNESPFRSGNSTWEGLSKKLKDHETGTPHQKCFRQWMQLKEGINNDSSIDKQEMQLFLKERQFWRDVLERLIDIIKFLSERNLAFRGSEEVLGSPHDGNFLGLFELLAKRDPVLNELQKRIEKKQTHDHYLSNKIQNELIQLIAKEVVKENLKKLTISKYYAIILDCTPDVSNQKQLTVILRFVECDTGNEVTIKEAFFGYLQVSDSSGKGLFDTFLERAKELKLNMLDCRDQSYDNGSNMKGKNSGVQSRILQTNPKALYVLITA
;
A
#
# COMPACT_ATOMS: atom_id res chain seq x y z
N MET A 1 -4.49 -57.87 -10.44
CA MET A 1 -3.56 -57.72 -11.58
C MET A 1 -2.25 -57.20 -11.01
N ASN A 2 -1.16 -57.96 -11.11
CA ASN A 2 0.19 -57.55 -10.66
C ASN A 2 1.01 -57.18 -11.89
N ASN A 3 0.75 -56.01 -12.47
CA ASN A 3 1.57 -55.45 -13.55
C ASN A 3 2.79 -54.67 -13.01
N GLY A 4 2.98 -54.61 -11.68
CA GLY A 4 4.12 -53.94 -11.05
C GLY A 4 4.05 -52.41 -11.05
N GLU A 5 2.94 -51.83 -11.52
CA GLU A 5 2.78 -50.38 -11.59
C GLU A 5 2.52 -49.78 -10.21
N THR A 6 3.27 -48.74 -9.88
CA THR A 6 3.07 -47.91 -8.69
C THR A 6 2.27 -46.67 -9.05
N VAL A 7 1.02 -46.59 -8.59
CA VAL A 7 0.16 -45.41 -8.80
C VAL A 7 0.00 -44.65 -7.49
N PRO A 8 0.29 -43.34 -7.45
CA PRO A 8 0.09 -42.54 -6.25
C PRO A 8 -1.41 -42.38 -5.94
N ARG A 9 -1.77 -42.54 -4.66
CA ARG A 9 -3.12 -42.25 -4.16
C ARG A 9 -3.31 -40.74 -4.06
N SER A 10 -3.80 -40.13 -5.13
CA SER A 10 -4.02 -38.68 -5.24
C SER A 10 -4.97 -38.09 -4.18
N TRP A 11 -5.81 -38.92 -3.56
CA TRP A 11 -6.76 -38.52 -2.52
C TRP A 11 -6.20 -38.59 -1.10
N LEU A 12 -5.03 -39.20 -0.86
CA LEU A 12 -4.48 -39.42 0.48
C LEU A 12 -3.59 -38.24 0.90
N VAL A 13 -3.90 -37.63 2.06
CA VAL A 13 -3.19 -36.46 2.59
C VAL A 13 -2.76 -36.71 4.02
N HIS A 14 -1.52 -36.38 4.38
CA HIS A 14 -1.02 -36.42 5.76
C HIS A 14 -0.93 -35.02 6.36
N SER A 15 -1.37 -34.87 7.60
CA SER A 15 -1.23 -33.64 8.37
C SER A 15 -0.13 -33.81 9.41
N VAL A 16 1.01 -33.16 9.20
CA VAL A 16 2.16 -33.19 10.14
C VAL A 16 1.78 -32.67 11.52
N LYS A 17 0.95 -31.61 11.59
CA LYS A 17 0.54 -30.99 12.86
C LYS A 17 -0.29 -31.92 13.75
N SER A 18 -1.15 -32.75 13.14
CA SER A 18 -2.07 -33.62 13.87
C SER A 18 -1.67 -35.10 13.84
N ASP A 19 -0.57 -35.41 13.16
CA ASP A 19 -0.07 -36.75 12.84
C ASP A 19 -1.17 -37.74 12.42
N LYS A 20 -1.98 -37.31 11.46
CA LYS A 20 -3.13 -38.06 10.94
C LYS A 20 -3.15 -38.06 9.42
N ILE A 21 -3.66 -39.14 8.87
CA ILE A 21 -3.98 -39.23 7.44
C ILE A 21 -5.46 -38.98 7.19
N PHE A 22 -5.74 -38.32 6.08
CA PHE A 22 -7.06 -37.92 5.64
C PHE A 22 -7.27 -38.35 4.19
N CYS A 23 -8.52 -38.65 3.85
CA CYS A 23 -8.95 -38.71 2.47
C CYS A 23 -9.51 -37.34 2.07
N PHE A 24 -8.86 -36.68 1.12
CA PHE A 24 -9.21 -35.34 0.65
C PHE A 24 -10.66 -35.24 0.18
N CYS A 25 -11.09 -36.14 -0.72
CA CYS A 25 -12.44 -36.11 -1.25
C CYS A 25 -13.50 -36.44 -0.18
N CYS A 26 -13.27 -37.44 0.68
CA CYS A 26 -14.19 -37.73 1.79
C CYS A 26 -14.24 -36.60 2.83
N LYS A 27 -13.15 -35.84 3.02
CA LYS A 27 -13.17 -34.69 3.92
C LYS A 27 -14.18 -33.63 3.46
N LEU A 28 -14.21 -33.39 2.15
CA LEU A 28 -15.00 -32.34 1.51
C LEU A 28 -16.45 -32.74 1.21
N PHE A 29 -16.67 -33.96 0.70
CA PHE A 29 -17.96 -34.34 0.09
C PHE A 29 -18.76 -35.38 0.87
N GLU A 30 -18.15 -36.10 1.80
CA GLU A 30 -18.87 -37.02 2.67
C GLU A 30 -19.80 -36.22 3.60
N THR A 31 -20.91 -36.79 4.05
CA THR A 31 -21.77 -36.17 5.08
C THR A 31 -21.61 -36.88 6.42
N ASN A 32 -21.38 -38.20 6.40
CA ASN A 32 -21.16 -38.99 7.60
C ASN A 32 -19.72 -38.85 8.12
N GLU A 33 -19.53 -39.11 9.40
CA GLU A 33 -18.19 -39.24 9.98
C GLU A 33 -17.56 -40.57 9.58
N SER A 34 -16.29 -40.53 9.19
CA SER A 34 -15.49 -41.72 8.88
C SER A 34 -14.05 -41.53 9.37
N PRO A 35 -13.30 -42.60 9.67
CA PRO A 35 -11.93 -42.47 10.17
C PRO A 35 -11.01 -41.67 9.24
N PHE A 36 -11.22 -41.74 7.92
CA PHE A 36 -10.44 -40.99 6.94
C PHE A 36 -10.95 -39.55 6.72
N ARG A 37 -12.12 -39.19 7.26
CA ARG A 37 -12.63 -37.82 7.29
C ARG A 37 -12.23 -37.07 8.57
N SER A 38 -12.36 -37.70 9.73
CA SER A 38 -11.94 -37.12 11.01
C SER A 38 -10.42 -37.23 11.23
N GLY A 39 -9.76 -38.09 10.46
CA GLY A 39 -8.31 -38.28 10.46
C GLY A 39 -7.94 -39.55 11.21
N ASN A 40 -7.20 -40.43 10.53
CA ASN A 40 -6.78 -41.73 11.05
C ASN A 40 -5.32 -41.64 11.51
N SER A 41 -5.03 -42.03 12.75
CA SER A 41 -3.68 -42.09 13.31
C SER A 41 -3.18 -43.53 13.51
N THR A 42 -3.94 -44.54 13.05
CA THR A 42 -3.58 -45.95 13.21
C THR A 42 -2.80 -46.45 12.00
N TRP A 43 -1.48 -46.50 12.15
CA TRP A 43 -0.53 -46.95 11.13
C TRP A 43 -0.51 -48.47 10.93
N GLU A 44 -0.91 -49.24 11.95
CA GLU A 44 -1.01 -50.69 11.89
C GLU A 44 -2.09 -51.14 10.89
N GLY A 45 -1.69 -52.04 9.98
CA GLY A 45 -2.56 -52.56 8.93
C GLY A 45 -3.04 -51.48 7.95
N LEU A 46 -2.35 -50.33 7.88
CA LEU A 46 -2.79 -49.18 7.09
C LEU A 46 -3.05 -49.53 5.62
N SER A 47 -2.18 -50.33 5.01
CA SER A 47 -2.37 -50.73 3.61
C SER A 47 -3.70 -51.45 3.37
N LYS A 48 -4.17 -52.26 4.32
CA LYS A 48 -5.47 -52.94 4.23
C LYS A 48 -6.61 -51.94 4.43
N LYS A 49 -6.52 -51.08 5.45
CA LYS A 49 -7.52 -50.05 5.73
C LYS A 49 -7.71 -49.07 4.56
N LEU A 50 -6.62 -48.67 3.91
CA LEU A 50 -6.68 -47.82 2.71
C LEU A 50 -7.38 -48.55 1.56
N LYS A 51 -7.10 -49.84 1.39
CA LYS A 51 -7.73 -50.66 0.34
C LYS A 51 -9.22 -50.89 0.58
N ASP A 52 -9.60 -51.10 1.84
CA ASP A 52 -11.01 -51.26 2.22
C ASP A 52 -11.76 -49.93 2.09
N HIS A 53 -11.10 -48.80 2.37
CA HIS A 53 -11.67 -47.46 2.18
C HIS A 53 -11.83 -47.11 0.70
N GLU A 54 -10.80 -47.30 -0.12
CA GLU A 54 -10.80 -46.90 -1.54
C GLU A 54 -11.80 -47.71 -2.38
N THR A 55 -12.09 -48.94 -1.96
CA THR A 55 -13.09 -49.81 -2.58
C THR A 55 -14.51 -49.56 -2.05
N GLY A 56 -14.64 -48.80 -0.97
CA GLY A 56 -15.93 -48.47 -0.37
C GLY A 56 -16.78 -47.54 -1.26
N THR A 57 -18.09 -47.81 -1.29
CA THR A 57 -19.06 -46.97 -2.01
C THR A 57 -19.04 -45.48 -1.59
N PRO A 58 -18.82 -45.10 -0.31
CA PRO A 58 -18.84 -43.69 0.06
C PRO A 58 -17.62 -42.94 -0.51
N HIS A 59 -16.43 -43.56 -0.45
CA HIS A 59 -15.21 -43.04 -1.06
C HIS A 59 -15.39 -42.84 -2.58
N GLN A 60 -15.86 -43.87 -3.29
CA GLN A 60 -16.04 -43.80 -4.75
C GLN A 60 -17.03 -42.71 -5.18
N LYS A 61 -18.06 -42.44 -4.37
CA LYS A 61 -18.99 -41.34 -4.61
C LYS A 61 -18.31 -39.99 -4.43
N CYS A 62 -17.61 -39.79 -3.30
CA CYS A 62 -16.86 -38.56 -3.03
C CYS A 62 -15.76 -38.31 -4.06
N PHE A 63 -15.05 -39.36 -4.47
CA PHE A 63 -14.00 -39.28 -5.49
C PHE A 63 -14.57 -38.88 -6.85
N ARG A 64 -15.73 -39.43 -7.26
CA ARG A 64 -16.41 -39.00 -8.49
C ARG A 64 -16.84 -37.54 -8.44
N GLN A 65 -17.43 -37.10 -7.33
CA GLN A 65 -17.81 -35.69 -7.14
C GLN A 65 -16.58 -34.77 -7.19
N TRP A 66 -15.47 -35.19 -6.58
CA TRP A 66 -14.22 -34.45 -6.65
C TRP A 66 -13.68 -34.36 -8.08
N MET A 67 -13.66 -35.46 -8.83
CA MET A 67 -13.21 -35.45 -10.23
C MET A 67 -14.11 -34.57 -11.10
N GLN A 68 -15.44 -34.65 -10.93
CA GLN A 68 -16.39 -33.79 -11.62
C GLN A 68 -16.19 -32.31 -11.28
N LEU A 69 -15.96 -31.97 -10.01
CA LEU A 69 -15.66 -30.59 -9.61
C LEU A 69 -14.33 -30.12 -10.21
N LYS A 70 -13.27 -30.95 -10.15
CA LYS A 70 -11.96 -30.64 -10.71
C LYS A 70 -12.05 -30.40 -12.21
N GLU A 71 -12.77 -31.26 -12.92
CA GLU A 71 -13.01 -31.11 -14.36
C GLU A 71 -13.87 -29.89 -14.65
N GLY A 72 -14.91 -29.61 -13.86
CA GLY A 72 -15.73 -28.42 -13.99
C GLY A 72 -14.99 -27.11 -13.70
N ILE A 73 -13.99 -27.13 -12.81
CA ILE A 73 -13.06 -26.00 -12.59
C ILE A 73 -12.13 -25.83 -13.80
N ASN A 74 -11.54 -26.92 -14.29
CA ASN A 74 -10.61 -26.87 -15.43
C ASN A 74 -11.30 -26.47 -16.74
N ASN A 75 -12.50 -26.98 -16.98
CA ASN A 75 -13.33 -26.75 -18.16
C ASN A 75 -14.32 -25.60 -17.96
N ASP A 76 -14.24 -24.93 -16.81
CA ASP A 76 -14.85 -23.63 -16.65
C ASP A 76 -16.40 -23.71 -16.76
N SER A 77 -16.99 -24.76 -16.17
CA SER A 77 -18.40 -25.15 -16.31
C SER A 77 -19.17 -25.33 -14.98
N SER A 78 -18.57 -24.99 -13.84
CA SER A 78 -19.26 -25.04 -12.52
C SER A 78 -20.19 -23.84 -12.29
N ILE A 79 -21.24 -24.02 -11.48
CA ILE A 79 -22.12 -22.91 -11.03
C ILE A 79 -21.30 -21.82 -10.32
N ASP A 80 -20.28 -22.22 -9.55
CA ASP A 80 -19.34 -21.32 -8.87
C ASP A 80 -18.63 -20.36 -9.83
N LYS A 81 -18.51 -20.69 -11.13
CA LYS A 81 -17.89 -19.81 -12.11
C LYS A 81 -18.69 -18.54 -12.33
N GLN A 82 -20.02 -18.59 -12.41
CA GLN A 82 -20.82 -17.40 -12.67
C GLN A 82 -20.67 -16.40 -11.52
N GLU A 83 -20.79 -16.88 -10.29
CA GLU A 83 -20.55 -16.07 -9.08
C GLU A 83 -19.11 -15.58 -8.99
N MET A 84 -18.12 -16.44 -9.26
CA MET A 84 -16.71 -16.04 -9.28
C MET A 84 -16.44 -14.98 -10.35
N GLN A 85 -17.03 -15.09 -11.53
CA GLN A 85 -16.90 -14.09 -12.58
C GLN A 85 -17.53 -12.76 -12.18
N LEU A 86 -18.69 -12.77 -11.53
CA LEU A 86 -19.31 -11.55 -10.98
C LEU A 86 -18.41 -10.91 -9.93
N PHE A 87 -17.88 -11.70 -8.99
CA PHE A 87 -16.94 -11.24 -7.98
C PHE A 87 -15.67 -10.63 -8.59
N LEU A 88 -15.09 -11.28 -9.59
CA LEU A 88 -13.88 -10.79 -10.27
C LEU A 88 -14.15 -9.49 -11.05
N LYS A 89 -15.32 -9.39 -11.70
CA LYS A 89 -15.75 -8.15 -12.38
C LYS A 89 -15.92 -7.02 -11.39
N GLU A 90 -16.57 -7.27 -10.25
CA GLU A 90 -16.75 -6.26 -9.20
C GLU A 90 -15.41 -5.83 -8.59
N ARG A 91 -14.49 -6.77 -8.37
CA ARG A 91 -13.12 -6.45 -7.93
C ARG A 91 -12.39 -5.56 -8.95
N GLN A 92 -12.52 -5.85 -10.24
CA GLN A 92 -11.89 -5.05 -11.28
C GLN A 92 -12.51 -3.66 -11.35
N PHE A 93 -13.85 -3.57 -11.27
CA PHE A 93 -14.56 -2.30 -11.22
C PHE A 93 -14.03 -1.39 -10.10
N TRP A 94 -13.85 -1.89 -8.88
CA TRP A 94 -13.31 -1.07 -7.78
C TRP A 94 -11.85 -0.68 -7.96
N ARG A 95 -11.03 -1.52 -8.60
CA ARG A 95 -9.65 -1.14 -8.96
C ARG A 95 -9.65 -0.02 -9.98
N ASP A 96 -10.50 -0.12 -10.99
CA ASP A 96 -10.63 0.90 -12.02
C ASP A 96 -11.11 2.22 -11.40
N VAL A 97 -12.11 2.18 -10.50
CA VAL A 97 -12.55 3.36 -9.73
C VAL A 97 -11.38 4.01 -8.99
N LEU A 98 -10.63 3.24 -8.18
CA LEU A 98 -9.53 3.77 -7.38
C LEU A 98 -8.43 4.40 -8.23
N GLU A 99 -8.12 3.82 -9.39
CA GLU A 99 -7.16 4.39 -10.34
C GLU A 99 -7.57 5.81 -10.78
N ARG A 100 -8.83 6.02 -11.16
CA ARG A 100 -9.32 7.35 -11.53
C ARG A 100 -9.31 8.32 -10.35
N LEU A 101 -9.69 7.87 -9.15
CA LEU A 101 -9.64 8.72 -7.95
C LEU A 101 -8.21 9.16 -7.63
N ILE A 102 -7.23 8.27 -7.78
CA ILE A 102 -5.80 8.59 -7.63
C ILE A 102 -5.38 9.62 -8.69
N ASP A 103 -5.82 9.48 -9.93
CA ASP A 103 -5.52 10.45 -10.99
C ASP A 103 -6.10 11.83 -10.72
N ILE A 104 -7.34 11.91 -10.21
CA ILE A 104 -7.93 13.19 -9.74
C ILE A 104 -7.06 13.78 -8.63
N ILE A 105 -6.64 12.98 -7.64
CA ILE A 105 -5.81 13.46 -6.53
C ILE A 105 -4.47 14.00 -7.03
N LYS A 106 -3.81 13.27 -7.94
CA LYS A 106 -2.55 13.71 -8.54
C LYS A 106 -2.73 15.00 -9.33
N PHE A 107 -3.76 15.08 -10.17
CA PHE A 107 -4.06 16.27 -10.97
C PHE A 107 -4.20 17.52 -10.10
N LEU A 108 -4.96 17.43 -9.00
CA LEU A 108 -5.16 18.52 -8.06
C LEU A 108 -3.87 18.87 -7.31
N SER A 109 -3.13 17.85 -6.86
CA SER A 109 -1.86 18.03 -6.14
C SER A 109 -0.81 18.75 -6.98
N GLU A 110 -0.61 18.32 -8.23
CA GLU A 110 0.37 18.88 -9.16
C GLU A 110 0.10 20.36 -9.51
N ARG A 111 -1.16 20.79 -9.38
CA ARG A 111 -1.61 22.16 -9.69
C ARG A 111 -1.85 23.01 -8.45
N ASN A 112 -1.55 22.49 -7.27
CA ASN A 112 -1.82 23.13 -5.99
C ASN A 112 -3.30 23.60 -5.85
N LEU A 113 -4.23 22.78 -6.35
CA LEU A 113 -5.66 23.07 -6.28
C LEU A 113 -6.26 22.53 -4.99
N ALA A 114 -7.15 23.31 -4.38
CA ALA A 114 -7.90 22.87 -3.20
C ALA A 114 -8.74 21.63 -3.53
N PHE A 115 -8.81 20.67 -2.62
CA PHE A 115 -9.56 19.43 -2.85
C PHE A 115 -11.03 19.56 -2.48
N ARG A 116 -11.31 20.31 -1.42
CA ARG A 116 -12.62 20.35 -0.75
C ARG A 116 -13.30 21.69 -0.95
N GLY A 117 -14.62 21.64 -0.96
CA GLY A 117 -15.47 22.82 -0.87
C GLY A 117 -16.06 22.95 0.54
N SER A 118 -17.11 23.74 0.67
CA SER A 118 -17.84 23.91 1.94
C SER A 118 -18.84 22.78 2.20
N GLU A 119 -19.12 21.95 1.20
CA GLU A 119 -20.06 20.82 1.28
C GLU A 119 -19.38 19.51 0.88
N GLU A 120 -19.88 18.39 1.39
CA GLU A 120 -19.40 17.03 1.06
C GLU A 120 -20.49 16.22 0.34
N VAL A 121 -21.28 16.91 -0.48
CA VAL A 121 -22.45 16.36 -1.17
C VAL A 121 -22.20 16.37 -2.66
N LEU A 122 -22.17 15.18 -3.28
CA LEU A 122 -22.09 15.03 -4.72
C LEU A 122 -23.29 15.74 -5.39
N GLY A 123 -23.04 16.55 -6.40
CA GLY A 123 -24.04 17.36 -7.09
C GLY A 123 -24.13 18.80 -6.58
N SER A 124 -23.44 19.13 -5.49
CA SER A 124 -23.43 20.49 -4.96
C SER A 124 -22.43 21.37 -5.72
N PRO A 125 -22.79 22.61 -6.11
CA PRO A 125 -21.83 23.60 -6.62
C PRO A 125 -20.68 23.94 -5.66
N HIS A 126 -20.78 23.50 -4.39
CA HIS A 126 -19.83 23.79 -3.32
C HIS A 126 -19.14 22.52 -2.78
N ASP A 127 -19.12 21.44 -3.56
CA ASP A 127 -18.55 20.14 -3.19
C ASP A 127 -17.00 20.06 -3.32
N GLY A 128 -16.40 21.07 -3.97
CA GLY A 128 -14.97 21.23 -4.14
C GLY A 128 -14.41 20.54 -5.38
N ASN A 129 -13.15 20.82 -5.70
CA ASN A 129 -12.59 20.39 -6.98
C ASN A 129 -12.47 18.87 -7.11
N PHE A 130 -12.35 18.11 -6.01
CA PHE A 130 -12.28 16.65 -6.08
C PHE A 130 -13.60 16.03 -6.55
N LEU A 131 -14.72 16.43 -5.93
CA LEU A 131 -16.04 15.93 -6.31
C LEU A 131 -16.46 16.51 -7.66
N GLY A 132 -16.26 17.81 -7.90
CA GLY A 132 -16.52 18.41 -9.21
C GLY A 132 -15.73 17.80 -10.38
N LEU A 133 -14.47 17.40 -10.18
CA LEU A 133 -13.71 16.66 -11.20
C LEU A 133 -14.23 15.23 -11.38
N PHE A 134 -14.59 14.55 -10.29
CA PHE A 134 -15.23 13.24 -10.38
C PHE A 134 -16.50 13.31 -11.23
N GLU A 135 -17.36 14.30 -11.00
CA GLU A 135 -18.58 14.51 -11.77
C GLU A 135 -18.31 14.84 -13.24
N LEU A 136 -17.31 15.69 -13.49
CA LEU A 136 -16.91 16.02 -14.85
C LEU A 136 -16.43 14.78 -15.61
N LEU A 137 -15.62 13.92 -14.97
CA LEU A 137 -15.12 12.69 -15.56
C LEU A 137 -16.23 11.65 -15.72
N ALA A 138 -17.15 11.53 -14.77
CA ALA A 138 -18.29 10.62 -14.83
C ALA A 138 -19.25 10.89 -16.01
N LYS A 139 -19.19 12.07 -16.65
CA LYS A 139 -19.91 12.34 -17.90
C LYS A 139 -19.34 11.60 -19.11
N ARG A 140 -18.10 11.13 -19.06
CA ARG A 140 -17.37 10.55 -20.20
C ARG A 140 -16.70 9.20 -19.89
N ASP A 141 -16.30 8.96 -18.65
CA ASP A 141 -15.72 7.69 -18.21
C ASP A 141 -16.83 6.72 -17.75
N PRO A 142 -16.96 5.53 -18.37
CA PRO A 142 -18.05 4.61 -18.08
C PRO A 142 -17.97 4.00 -16.67
N VAL A 143 -16.78 3.89 -16.08
CA VAL A 143 -16.59 3.33 -14.73
C VAL A 143 -17.09 4.32 -13.68
N LEU A 144 -16.68 5.58 -13.79
CA LEU A 144 -17.15 6.63 -12.88
C LEU A 144 -18.63 6.94 -13.09
N ASN A 145 -19.14 6.87 -14.32
CA ASN A 145 -20.56 6.99 -14.60
C ASN A 145 -21.39 5.91 -13.90
N GLU A 146 -20.92 4.66 -13.97
CA GLU A 146 -21.56 3.54 -13.28
C GLU A 146 -21.50 3.72 -11.76
N LEU A 147 -20.36 4.16 -11.20
CA LEU A 147 -20.26 4.47 -9.77
C LEU A 147 -21.26 5.56 -9.36
N GLN A 148 -21.34 6.66 -10.11
CA GLN A 148 -22.27 7.75 -9.86
C GLN A 148 -23.73 7.25 -9.85
N LYS A 149 -24.12 6.43 -10.84
CA LYS A 149 -25.45 5.81 -10.89
C LYS A 149 -25.72 4.90 -9.69
N ARG A 150 -24.74 4.11 -9.25
CA ARG A 150 -24.87 3.24 -8.07
C ARG A 150 -25.08 4.07 -6.80
N ILE A 151 -24.42 5.22 -6.67
CA ILE A 151 -24.60 6.16 -5.55
C ILE A 151 -26.00 6.76 -5.58
N GLU A 152 -26.42 7.33 -6.72
CA GLU A 152 -27.74 7.96 -6.89
C GLU A 152 -28.90 7.00 -6.60
N LYS A 153 -28.77 5.74 -7.04
CA LYS A 153 -29.75 4.68 -6.79
C LYS A 153 -29.65 4.05 -5.40
N LYS A 154 -28.73 4.51 -4.54
CA LYS A 154 -28.44 3.93 -3.22
C LYS A 154 -28.13 2.42 -3.27
N GLN A 155 -27.50 1.98 -4.35
CA GLN A 155 -27.05 0.59 -4.54
C GLN A 155 -25.68 0.33 -3.91
N THR A 156 -24.91 1.39 -3.63
CA THR A 156 -23.65 1.30 -2.90
C THR A 156 -23.58 2.39 -1.83
N HIS A 157 -23.00 2.02 -0.69
CA HIS A 157 -22.56 2.95 0.35
C HIS A 157 -21.04 3.16 0.34
N ASP A 158 -20.30 2.23 -0.28
CA ASP A 158 -18.85 2.30 -0.41
C ASP A 158 -18.53 2.94 -1.75
N HIS A 159 -18.17 4.23 -1.76
CA HIS A 159 -17.85 4.95 -3.00
C HIS A 159 -16.49 5.66 -2.97
N TYR A 160 -15.76 5.60 -1.85
CA TYR A 160 -14.40 6.15 -1.72
C TYR A 160 -14.26 7.67 -1.93
N LEU A 161 -15.37 8.40 -2.02
CA LEU A 161 -15.37 9.85 -2.27
C LEU A 161 -15.31 10.70 -0.99
N SER A 162 -15.36 10.07 0.19
CA SER A 162 -15.37 10.81 1.46
C SER A 162 -14.03 11.49 1.74
N ASN A 163 -14.07 12.58 2.49
CA ASN A 163 -12.90 13.34 2.91
C ASN A 163 -11.84 12.47 3.62
N LYS A 164 -12.28 11.45 4.37
CA LYS A 164 -11.45 10.53 5.14
C LYS A 164 -10.67 9.62 4.21
N ILE A 165 -11.34 9.04 3.22
CA ILE A 165 -10.70 8.16 2.24
C ILE A 165 -9.80 8.97 1.32
N GLN A 166 -10.25 10.16 0.89
CA GLN A 166 -9.40 11.10 0.16
C GLN A 166 -8.09 11.39 0.92
N ASN A 167 -8.17 11.69 2.21
CA ASN A 167 -6.99 11.90 3.06
C ASN A 167 -6.09 10.67 3.14
N GLU A 168 -6.67 9.48 3.28
CA GLU A 168 -5.92 8.23 3.29
C GLU A 168 -5.16 8.02 1.98
N LEU A 169 -5.82 8.20 0.84
CA LEU A 169 -5.21 8.10 -0.48
C LEU A 169 -4.08 9.13 -0.68
N ILE A 170 -4.29 10.38 -0.26
CA ILE A 170 -3.26 11.43 -0.29
C ILE A 170 -2.05 11.00 0.55
N GLN A 171 -2.26 10.46 1.75
CA GLN A 171 -1.17 9.99 2.61
C GLN A 171 -0.40 8.82 2.00
N LEU A 172 -1.09 7.88 1.34
CA LEU A 172 -0.45 6.76 0.65
C LEU A 172 0.41 7.25 -0.53
N ILE A 173 -0.12 8.17 -1.34
CA ILE A 173 0.64 8.78 -2.43
C ILE A 173 1.87 9.52 -1.89
N ALA A 174 1.70 10.34 -0.84
CA ALA A 174 2.80 11.07 -0.21
C ALA A 174 3.90 10.13 0.32
N LYS A 175 3.52 9.00 0.93
CA LYS A 175 4.47 7.98 1.42
C LYS A 175 5.28 7.38 0.27
N GLU A 176 4.65 7.02 -0.85
CA GLU A 176 5.36 6.46 -2.00
C GLU A 176 6.25 7.50 -2.69
N VAL A 177 5.84 8.78 -2.77
CA VAL A 177 6.69 9.87 -3.27
C VAL A 177 7.94 10.05 -2.41
N VAL A 178 7.80 10.11 -1.08
CA VAL A 178 8.94 10.21 -0.15
C VAL A 178 9.86 8.99 -0.29
N LYS A 179 9.29 7.79 -0.34
CA LYS A 179 10.04 6.54 -0.49
C LYS A 179 10.84 6.50 -1.79
N GLU A 180 10.27 6.95 -2.91
CA GLU A 180 10.96 7.01 -4.19
C GLU A 180 12.10 8.04 -4.16
N ASN A 181 11.88 9.21 -3.57
CA ASN A 181 12.93 10.21 -3.37
C ASN A 181 14.04 9.70 -2.45
N LEU A 182 13.72 8.93 -1.41
CA LEU A 182 14.74 8.29 -0.55
C LEU A 182 15.61 7.31 -1.30
N LYS A 183 15.05 6.49 -2.20
CA LYS A 183 15.85 5.57 -3.02
C LYS A 183 16.86 6.34 -3.87
N LYS A 184 16.40 7.40 -4.53
CA LYS A 184 17.24 8.28 -5.36
C LYS A 184 18.35 8.93 -4.54
N LEU A 185 18.00 9.52 -3.41
CA LEU A 185 18.97 10.11 -2.46
C LEU A 185 20.00 9.08 -1.96
N THR A 186 19.57 7.86 -1.67
CA THR A 186 20.47 6.77 -1.20
C THR A 186 21.51 6.43 -2.27
N ILE A 187 21.13 6.41 -3.55
CA ILE A 187 22.04 6.19 -4.68
C ILE A 187 23.03 7.36 -4.79
N SER A 188 22.54 8.60 -4.67
CA SER A 188 23.38 9.82 -4.68
C SER A 188 24.38 9.86 -3.52
N LYS A 189 24.06 9.18 -2.41
CA LYS A 189 24.75 9.17 -1.12
C LYS A 189 24.76 10.54 -0.42
N TYR A 190 25.28 11.57 -1.07
CA TYR A 190 25.41 12.90 -0.51
C TYR A 190 24.19 13.76 -0.79
N TYR A 191 23.84 14.59 0.19
CA TYR A 191 22.72 15.50 0.10
C TYR A 191 23.02 16.81 0.84
N ALA A 192 22.23 17.83 0.53
CA ALA A 192 22.14 19.08 1.24
C ALA A 192 20.76 19.21 1.87
N ILE A 193 20.68 19.94 2.98
CA ILE A 193 19.43 20.20 3.68
C ILE A 193 19.04 21.66 3.50
N ILE A 194 17.78 21.86 3.15
CA ILE A 194 17.13 23.17 3.08
C ILE A 194 16.00 23.13 4.09
N LEU A 195 16.11 23.92 5.15
CA LEU A 195 15.09 24.03 6.18
C LEU A 195 14.55 25.44 6.25
N ASP A 196 13.23 25.56 6.31
CA ASP A 196 12.55 26.84 6.45
C ASP A 196 11.47 26.75 7.52
N CYS A 197 11.34 27.78 8.36
CA CYS A 197 10.42 27.77 9.49
C CYS A 197 9.39 28.89 9.34
N THR A 198 8.16 28.53 8.98
CA THR A 198 7.07 29.49 8.79
C THR A 198 5.89 29.17 9.72
N PRO A 199 5.15 30.18 10.20
CA PRO A 199 3.88 29.94 10.88
C PRO A 199 2.83 29.45 9.88
N ASP A 200 2.00 28.50 10.28
CA ASP A 200 0.84 28.05 9.51
C ASP A 200 -0.38 28.96 9.75
N VAL A 201 -1.51 28.63 9.10
CA VAL A 201 -2.77 29.39 9.20
C VAL A 201 -3.33 29.48 10.63
N SER A 202 -2.88 28.61 11.55
CA SER A 202 -3.26 28.60 12.97
C SER A 202 -2.18 29.23 13.87
N ASN A 203 -1.21 29.95 13.27
CA ASN A 203 -0.03 30.50 13.93
C ASN A 203 0.88 29.45 14.63
N GLN A 204 0.80 28.18 14.23
CA GLN A 204 1.72 27.16 14.70
C GLN A 204 2.96 27.12 13.81
N LYS A 205 4.16 27.04 14.39
CA LYS A 205 5.40 26.99 13.62
C LYS A 205 5.57 25.63 12.95
N GLN A 206 5.83 25.63 11.65
CA GLN A 206 6.12 24.45 10.86
C GLN A 206 7.51 24.56 10.24
N LEU A 207 8.30 23.50 10.34
CA LEU A 207 9.60 23.36 9.71
C LEU A 207 9.44 22.58 8.40
N THR A 208 9.63 23.25 7.28
CA THR A 208 9.71 22.67 5.95
C THR A 208 11.03 21.91 5.80
N VAL A 209 10.98 20.66 5.36
CA VAL A 209 12.17 19.86 5.08
C VAL A 209 12.29 19.60 3.58
N ILE A 210 13.33 20.16 2.98
CA ILE A 210 13.71 19.90 1.59
C ILE A 210 15.12 19.31 1.59
N LEU A 211 15.32 18.23 0.84
CA LEU A 211 16.64 17.64 0.62
C LEU A 211 17.03 17.84 -0.84
N ARG A 212 18.24 18.35 -1.05
CA ARG A 212 18.82 18.58 -2.37
C ARG A 212 19.92 17.56 -2.63
N PHE A 213 19.87 16.85 -3.75
CA PHE A 213 20.85 15.81 -4.09
C PHE A 213 21.02 15.70 -5.60
N VAL A 214 22.03 14.95 -6.02
CA VAL A 214 22.39 14.76 -7.43
C VAL A 214 21.77 13.46 -7.94
N GLU A 215 20.86 13.55 -8.91
CA GLU A 215 20.31 12.38 -9.61
C GLU A 215 21.13 12.14 -10.88
N CYS A 216 21.80 10.98 -10.92
CA CYS A 216 22.52 10.51 -12.10
C CYS A 216 21.67 9.47 -12.82
N ASP A 217 21.23 9.78 -14.04
CA ASP A 217 20.45 8.84 -14.83
C ASP A 217 21.33 7.84 -15.59
N THR A 218 20.70 6.77 -16.09
CA THR A 218 21.37 5.70 -16.86
C THR A 218 22.13 6.19 -18.11
N GLY A 219 21.87 7.41 -18.58
CA GLY A 219 22.58 8.07 -19.68
C GLY A 219 23.77 8.95 -19.29
N ASN A 220 24.22 8.92 -18.02
CA ASN A 220 25.24 9.83 -17.45
C ASN A 220 24.83 11.32 -17.42
N GLU A 221 23.55 11.63 -17.56
CA GLU A 221 23.07 12.98 -17.29
C GLU A 221 23.00 13.22 -15.78
N VAL A 222 23.58 14.34 -15.36
CA VAL A 222 23.66 14.75 -13.95
C VAL A 222 22.66 15.88 -13.75
N THR A 223 21.60 15.60 -12.98
CA THR A 223 20.58 16.60 -12.65
C THR A 223 20.59 16.88 -11.16
N ILE A 224 20.35 18.15 -10.80
CA ILE A 224 20.19 18.54 -9.40
C ILE A 224 18.70 18.43 -9.07
N LYS A 225 18.40 17.72 -7.99
CA LYS A 225 17.03 17.51 -7.54
C LYS A 225 16.81 18.09 -6.15
N GLU A 226 15.72 18.80 -5.99
CA GLU A 226 15.21 19.26 -4.70
C GLU A 226 13.90 18.51 -4.42
N ALA A 227 13.88 17.75 -3.34
CA ALA A 227 12.74 16.92 -2.98
C ALA A 227 12.20 17.35 -1.62
N PHE A 228 10.88 17.52 -1.55
CA PHE A 228 10.16 17.82 -0.32
C PHE A 228 9.95 16.54 0.52
N PHE A 229 10.28 16.62 1.81
CA PHE A 229 10.21 15.50 2.76
C PHE A 229 9.17 15.67 3.88
N GLY A 230 8.42 16.78 3.83
CA GLY A 230 7.31 17.06 4.73
C GLY A 230 7.49 18.35 5.52
N TYR A 231 6.39 18.74 6.17
CA TYR A 231 6.38 19.72 7.24
C TYR A 231 6.49 19.01 8.58
N LEU A 232 7.27 19.55 9.49
CA LEU A 232 7.36 19.09 10.87
C LEU A 232 6.73 20.13 11.79
N GLN A 233 5.84 19.70 12.67
CA GLN A 233 5.31 20.59 13.70
C GLN A 233 6.41 20.88 14.73
N VAL A 234 6.58 22.16 15.04
CA VAL A 234 7.62 22.62 15.96
C VAL A 234 6.98 23.23 17.20
N SER A 235 7.12 22.56 18.34
CA SER A 235 6.72 23.08 19.65
C SER A 235 7.77 24.02 20.25
N ASP A 236 9.07 23.66 20.11
CA ASP A 236 10.20 24.50 20.52
C ASP A 236 10.89 25.13 19.31
N SER A 237 10.68 26.42 19.13
CA SER A 237 11.26 27.19 18.03
C SER A 237 12.69 27.68 18.27
N SER A 238 13.32 27.28 19.38
CA SER A 238 14.75 27.50 19.60
C SER A 238 15.60 26.75 18.57
N GLY A 239 16.86 27.18 18.38
CA GLY A 239 17.78 26.45 17.49
C GLY A 239 18.02 25.00 17.91
N LYS A 240 17.84 24.67 19.19
CA LYS A 240 17.90 23.28 19.68
C LYS A 240 16.65 22.50 19.28
N GLY A 241 15.46 23.04 19.54
CA GLY A 241 14.20 22.38 19.22
C GLY A 241 14.07 22.09 17.73
N LEU A 242 14.40 23.06 16.87
CA LEU A 242 14.41 22.87 15.42
C LEU A 242 15.39 21.77 14.97
N PHE A 243 16.60 21.74 15.54
CA PHE A 243 17.58 20.71 15.26
C PHE A 243 17.11 19.32 15.71
N ASP A 244 16.56 19.20 16.93
CA ASP A 244 16.09 17.94 17.49
C ASP A 244 14.91 17.39 16.67
N THR A 245 13.94 18.24 16.31
CA THR A 245 12.80 17.87 15.45
C THR A 245 13.27 17.38 14.08
N PHE A 246 14.23 18.08 13.45
CA PHE A 246 14.82 17.60 12.20
C PHE A 246 15.57 16.29 12.38
N LEU A 247 16.32 16.12 13.48
CA LEU A 247 17.10 14.91 13.75
C LEU A 247 16.21 13.69 13.96
N GLU A 248 15.05 13.84 14.62
CA GLU A 248 14.04 12.79 14.71
C GLU A 248 13.53 12.39 13.33
N ARG A 249 13.19 13.37 12.49
CA ARG A 249 12.78 13.10 11.11
C ARG A 249 13.88 12.42 10.29
N ALA A 250 15.13 12.85 10.44
CA ALA A 250 16.27 12.24 9.77
C ALA A 250 16.44 10.77 10.19
N LYS A 251 16.23 10.44 11.47
CA LYS A 251 16.24 9.05 11.96
C LYS A 251 15.12 8.21 11.36
N GLU A 252 13.89 8.74 11.29
CA GLU A 252 12.76 8.04 10.64
C GLU A 252 13.04 7.72 9.18
N LEU A 253 13.62 8.69 8.47
CA LEU A 253 14.01 8.57 7.07
C LEU A 253 15.31 7.76 6.88
N LYS A 254 15.96 7.33 7.97
CA LYS A 254 17.24 6.62 8.00
C LYS A 254 18.36 7.37 7.26
N LEU A 255 18.35 8.70 7.34
CA LEU A 255 19.38 9.54 6.76
C LEU A 255 20.66 9.48 7.60
N ASN A 256 21.79 9.33 6.93
CA ASN A 256 23.08 9.44 7.57
C ASN A 256 23.54 10.90 7.59
N MET A 257 23.54 11.53 8.77
CA MET A 257 23.97 12.92 8.93
C MET A 257 25.41 13.17 8.48
N LEU A 258 26.28 12.14 8.46
CA LEU A 258 27.66 12.25 7.97
C LEU A 258 27.75 12.33 6.44
N ASP A 259 26.67 12.03 5.72
CA ASP A 259 26.58 12.20 4.27
C ASP A 259 26.02 13.57 3.87
N CYS A 260 25.52 14.37 4.82
CA CYS A 260 25.17 15.77 4.59
C CYS A 260 26.41 16.58 4.18
N ARG A 261 26.32 17.40 3.13
CA ARG A 261 27.43 18.25 2.63
C ARG A 261 27.15 19.73 2.67
N ASP A 262 25.89 20.11 2.80
CA ASP A 262 25.46 21.50 2.81
C ASP A 262 24.19 21.66 3.65
N GLN A 263 24.05 22.84 4.24
CA GLN A 263 22.94 23.25 5.08
C GLN A 263 22.55 24.70 4.78
N SER A 264 21.28 24.89 4.43
CA SER A 264 20.79 26.14 3.86
C SER A 264 19.51 26.61 4.57
N TYR A 265 19.58 27.79 5.20
CA TYR A 265 18.50 28.37 6.02
C TYR A 265 18.39 29.89 5.85
N ASP A 266 17.30 30.46 6.36
CA ASP A 266 17.10 31.90 6.50
C ASP A 266 18.07 32.56 7.51
N ASN A 267 18.00 33.89 7.62
CA ASN A 267 18.84 34.68 8.54
C ASN A 267 18.35 34.64 10.00
N GLY A 268 17.36 33.81 10.35
CA GLY A 268 16.83 33.70 11.70
C GLY A 268 17.93 33.29 12.70
N SER A 269 17.98 33.94 13.86
CA SER A 269 19.01 33.68 14.88
C SER A 269 19.00 32.23 15.39
N ASN A 270 17.83 31.60 15.44
CA ASN A 270 17.67 30.18 15.79
C ASN A 270 18.17 29.25 14.68
N MET A 271 18.22 29.68 13.42
CA MET A 271 18.75 28.91 12.30
C MET A 271 20.27 29.14 12.14
N LYS A 272 20.68 30.38 11.86
CA LYS A 272 22.07 30.81 11.57
C LYS A 272 22.95 31.04 12.81
N GLY A 273 22.39 30.97 14.02
CA GLY A 273 23.13 31.29 15.24
C GLY A 273 24.44 30.51 15.37
N LYS A 274 25.59 31.23 15.38
CA LYS A 274 26.94 30.63 15.40
C LYS A 274 27.20 29.74 16.62
N ASN A 275 26.55 30.02 17.75
CA ASN A 275 26.79 29.33 19.03
C ASN A 275 25.68 28.34 19.40
N SER A 276 24.42 28.66 19.09
CA SER A 276 23.25 27.93 19.59
C SER A 276 22.20 27.59 18.53
N GLY A 277 22.39 28.08 17.30
CA GLY A 277 21.47 27.85 16.18
C GLY A 277 21.63 26.46 15.56
N VAL A 278 20.68 26.11 14.70
CA VAL A 278 20.68 24.87 13.91
C VAL A 278 22.01 24.69 13.15
N GLN A 279 22.53 25.80 12.59
CA GLN A 279 23.81 25.83 11.89
C GLN A 279 24.96 25.22 12.71
N SER A 280 25.14 25.73 13.93
CA SER A 280 26.23 25.32 14.83
C SER A 280 26.12 23.85 15.20
N ARG A 281 24.88 23.39 15.47
CA ARG A 281 24.59 22.00 15.90
C ARG A 281 24.85 20.99 14.80
N ILE A 282 24.55 21.34 13.55
CA ILE A 282 24.80 20.48 12.40
C ILE A 282 26.29 20.41 12.09
N LEU A 283 27.02 21.53 12.19
CA LEU A 283 28.49 21.52 12.08
C LEU A 283 29.16 20.67 13.17
N GLN A 284 28.63 20.70 14.40
CA GLN A 284 29.12 19.82 15.47
C GLN A 284 28.89 18.33 15.14
N THR A 285 27.78 18.00 14.49
CA THR A 285 27.46 16.61 14.08
C THR A 285 28.28 16.17 12.88
N ASN A 286 28.46 17.07 11.90
CA ASN A 286 29.21 16.83 10.68
C ASN A 286 29.90 18.13 10.23
N PRO A 287 31.22 18.26 10.47
CA PRO A 287 31.99 19.43 10.09
C PRO A 287 32.05 19.70 8.57
N LYS A 288 31.64 18.74 7.74
CA LYS A 288 31.62 18.86 6.27
C LYS A 288 30.30 19.42 5.73
N ALA A 289 29.30 19.66 6.57
CA ALA A 289 28.03 20.27 6.17
C ALA A 289 28.19 21.80 6.11
N LEU A 290 28.65 22.31 4.96
CA LEU A 290 28.91 23.74 4.77
C LEU A 290 27.62 24.55 4.94
N TYR A 291 27.71 25.74 5.52
CA TYR A 291 26.55 26.61 5.65
C TYR A 291 26.46 27.58 4.47
N VAL A 292 25.31 27.59 3.81
CA VAL A 292 24.95 28.54 2.76
C VAL A 292 23.76 29.35 3.23
N LEU A 293 23.87 30.68 3.13
CA LEU A 293 22.77 31.57 3.46
C LEU A 293 21.75 31.55 2.32
N ILE A 294 20.48 31.30 2.63
CA ILE A 294 19.38 31.57 1.71
C ILE A 294 18.91 33.01 1.94
N THR A 295 19.07 33.87 0.95
CA THR A 295 18.39 35.16 0.92
C THR A 295 17.09 34.99 0.15
N ALA A 296 15.97 35.23 0.83
CA ALA A 296 14.66 35.37 0.19
C ALA A 296 14.64 36.56 -0.77
#